data_AF-A0A2V6UJW9-F1
#
_entry.id   AF-A0A2V6UJW9-F1
#
_cell.length_a   1.000
_cell.length_b   1.000
_cell.length_c   1.000
_cell.angle_alpha   90.00
_cell.angle_beta   90.00
_cell.angle_gamma   90.00
#
_symmetry.space_group_name_H-M   'P 1'
#
loop_
_entity.id
_entity.type
_entity.pdbx_description
1 polymer ?
#
loop_
_entity_poly.entity_id
_entity_poly.type
_entity_poly.pdbx_seq_one_letter_code
_entity_poly.pdbx_strand_id
1 'polypeptide(L)'
;MRDLEEIIGEALRAMLPVLINSERGRLHRTVIARLERPLLAGVLAAAGGNQLEAARILGINRNTLRKRLRLLGLAESRLASARRA
;
A
#
# COMPACT_ATOMS: atom_id res chain seq x y z
N MET A 1 -11.98 6.59 18.76
CA MET A 1 -11.27 6.10 17.57
C MET A 1 -9.79 6.22 17.87
N ARG A 2 -9.03 5.13 17.86
CA ARG A 2 -7.58 5.20 18.09
C ARG A 2 -6.93 5.95 16.93
N ASP A 3 -5.89 6.71 17.23
CA ASP A 3 -5.15 7.44 16.22
C ASP A 3 -4.34 6.46 15.34
N LEU A 4 -4.23 6.75 14.03
CA LEU A 4 -3.56 5.86 13.10
C LEU A 4 -2.05 5.76 13.41
N GLU A 5 -1.44 6.85 13.86
CA GLU A 5 -0.02 6.89 14.23
C GLU A 5 0.24 6.03 15.47
N GLU A 6 -0.68 6.04 16.44
CA GLU A 6 -0.60 5.18 17.63
C GLU A 6 -0.62 3.68 17.25
N ILE A 7 -1.57 3.27 16.40
CA ILE A 7 -1.69 1.87 15.95
C ILE A 7 -0.45 1.43 15.17
N ILE A 8 0.03 2.27 14.24
CA ILE A 8 1.23 1.98 13.46
C ILE A 8 2.45 1.92 14.38
N GLY A 9 2.57 2.83 15.35
CA GLY A 9 3.66 2.88 16.31
C GLY A 9 3.76 1.61 17.15
N GLU A 10 2.64 1.07 17.63
CA GLU A 10 2.59 -0.20 18.35
C GLU A 10 3.04 -1.37 17.47
N ALA A 11 2.52 -1.47 16.25
CA ALA A 11 2.90 -2.52 15.31
C ALA A 11 4.39 -2.45 14.95
N LEU A 12 4.92 -1.25 14.70
CA LEU A 12 6.34 -1.06 14.41
C LEU A 12 7.22 -1.43 15.60
N ARG A 13 6.87 -1.04 16.83
CA ARG A 13 7.63 -1.44 18.04
C ARG A 13 7.75 -2.95 18.16
N ALA A 14 6.68 -3.68 17.88
CA ALA A 14 6.69 -5.15 17.92
C ALA A 14 7.54 -5.76 16.79
N MET A 15 7.52 -5.19 15.58
CA MET A 15 8.14 -5.80 14.39
C MET A 15 9.58 -5.35 14.12
N LEU A 16 9.97 -4.15 14.58
CA LEU A 16 11.27 -3.55 14.28
C LEU A 16 12.47 -4.43 14.64
N PRO A 17 12.52 -5.12 15.79
CA PRO A 17 13.67 -5.97 16.14
C PRO A 17 13.95 -7.06 15.08
N VAL A 18 12.89 -7.63 14.50
CA VAL A 18 13.00 -8.62 13.43
C VAL A 18 13.41 -7.95 12.12
N LEU A 19 12.71 -6.87 11.75
CA LEU A 19 12.91 -6.19 10.47
C LEU A 19 14.30 -5.53 10.35
N ILE A 20 14.84 -4.98 11.44
CA ILE A 20 16.19 -4.40 11.48
C ILE A 20 17.23 -5.46 11.11
N ASN A 21 17.04 -6.71 11.56
CA ASN A 21 17.96 -7.79 11.27
C ASN A 21 17.78 -8.36 9.86
N SER A 22 16.54 -8.53 9.39
CA SER A 22 16.26 -9.15 8.08
C SER A 22 16.33 -8.19 6.89
N GLU A 23 16.17 -6.87 7.09
CA GLU A 23 16.05 -5.87 6.02
C GLU A 23 17.17 -4.81 6.06
N ARG A 24 18.38 -5.18 6.52
CA ARG A 24 19.52 -4.23 6.59
C ARG A 24 19.75 -3.52 5.25
N GLY A 25 19.87 -2.20 5.30
CA GLY A 25 20.03 -1.34 4.12
C GLY A 25 18.77 -1.13 3.26
N ARG A 26 17.66 -1.80 3.56
CA ARG A 26 16.39 -1.67 2.81
C ARG A 26 15.16 -1.47 3.68
N LEU A 27 15.33 -1.45 5.00
CA LEU A 27 14.25 -1.37 6.01
C LEU A 27 13.20 -0.31 5.66
N HIS A 28 13.62 0.94 5.44
CA HIS A 28 12.71 2.04 5.11
C HIS A 28 11.86 1.72 3.87
N ARG A 29 12.50 1.30 2.77
CA ARG A 29 11.80 0.92 1.53
C ARG A 29 10.82 -0.23 1.77
N THR A 30 11.23 -1.24 2.52
CA THR A 30 10.42 -2.42 2.82
C THR A 30 9.19 -2.06 3.67
N VAL A 31 9.35 -1.26 4.72
CA VAL A 31 8.25 -0.82 5.58
C VAL A 31 7.26 0.06 4.80
N ILE A 32 7.76 1.06 4.06
CA ILE A 32 6.90 1.93 3.24
C ILE A 32 6.13 1.12 2.21
N ALA A 33 6.76 0.16 1.52
CA ALA A 33 6.07 -0.70 0.56
C ALA A 33 4.96 -1.55 1.21
N ARG A 34 5.17 -2.02 2.45
CA ARG A 34 4.18 -2.78 3.21
C ARG A 34 3.00 -1.94 3.67
N LEU A 35 3.19 -0.65 3.94
CA LEU A 35 2.12 0.29 4.27
C LEU A 35 1.37 0.80 3.02
N GLU A 36 2.10 1.10 1.94
CA GLU A 36 1.51 1.59 0.70
C GLU A 36 0.65 0.53 0.01
N ARG A 37 1.04 -0.75 0.03
CA ARG A 37 0.27 -1.84 -0.61
C ARG A 37 -1.21 -1.88 -0.19
N PRO A 38 -1.56 -2.01 1.11
CA PRO A 38 -2.96 -2.06 1.54
C PRO A 38 -3.68 -0.73 1.31
N LEU A 39 -3.01 0.42 1.48
CA LEU A 39 -3.60 1.73 1.19
C LEU A 39 -4.02 1.84 -0.28
N LEU A 40 -3.09 1.57 -1.20
CA LEU A 40 -3.35 1.69 -2.64
C LEU A 40 -4.37 0.65 -3.13
N ALA A 41 -4.30 -0.59 -2.63
CA ALA A 41 -5.26 -1.63 -2.97
C ALA A 41 -6.68 -1.29 -2.48
N GLY A 42 -6.80 -0.81 -1.24
CA GLY A 42 -8.08 -0.41 -0.66
C GLY A 42 -8.72 0.77 -1.39
N VAL A 43 -7.94 1.80 -1.71
CA VAL A 43 -8.45 2.95 -2.46
C VAL A 43 -8.79 2.58 -3.91
N LEU A 44 -7.97 1.75 -4.56
CA LEU A 44 -8.29 1.28 -5.91
C LEU A 44 -9.58 0.46 -5.94
N ALA A 45 -9.82 -0.39 -4.92
CA ALA A 45 -11.06 -1.14 -4.78
C ALA A 45 -12.27 -0.22 -4.52
N ALA A 46 -12.12 0.77 -3.63
CA ALA A 46 -13.15 1.78 -3.36
C ALA A 46 -13.49 2.62 -4.60
N ALA A 47 -12.51 2.87 -5.48
CA ALA A 47 -12.68 3.53 -6.77
C ALA A 47 -13.17 2.59 -7.89
N GLY A 48 -13.53 1.33 -7.60
CA GLY A 48 -13.99 0.36 -8.60
C GLY A 48 -12.94 0.01 -9.67
N GLY A 49 -11.66 0.11 -9.34
CA GLY A 49 -10.55 -0.07 -10.29
C GLY A 49 -10.21 1.17 -11.12
N ASN A 50 -10.94 2.28 -10.97
CA ASN A 50 -10.65 3.52 -11.67
C ASN A 50 -9.41 4.21 -11.07
N GLN A 51 -8.27 4.11 -11.76
CA GLN A 51 -7.02 4.72 -11.30
C GLN A 51 -7.05 6.25 -11.27
N LEU A 52 -7.85 6.91 -12.11
CA LEU A 52 -7.98 8.37 -12.06
C LEU A 52 -8.68 8.79 -10.77
N GLU A 53 -9.77 8.12 -10.43
CA GLU A 53 -10.52 8.38 -9.21
C GLU A 53 -9.73 7.99 -7.96
N ALA A 54 -9.05 6.84 -7.98
CA ALA A 54 -8.16 6.44 -6.89
C ALA A 54 -7.05 7.47 -6.67
N ALA A 55 -6.46 8.02 -7.73
CA ALA A 55 -5.44 9.07 -7.62
C ALA A 55 -6.01 10.37 -7.03
N ARG A 56 -7.26 10.72 -7.38
CA ARG A 56 -7.99 11.86 -6.81
C ARG A 56 -8.23 11.67 -5.31
N ILE A 57 -8.71 10.50 -4.89
CA ILE A 57 -8.92 10.15 -3.46
C ILE A 57 -7.60 10.22 -2.69
N LEU A 58 -6.51 9.69 -3.27
CA LEU A 58 -5.19 9.70 -2.66
C LEU A 58 -4.52 11.09 -2.66
N GLY A 59 -5.03 12.06 -3.43
CA GLY A 59 -4.42 13.37 -3.58
C GLY A 59 -3.05 13.35 -4.29
N ILE A 60 -2.81 12.36 -5.17
CA ILE A 60 -1.54 12.22 -5.89
C ILE A 60 -1.75 12.25 -7.39
N ASN A 61 -0.68 12.56 -8.14
CA ASN A 61 -0.72 12.46 -9.59
C ASN A 61 -1.00 11.00 -10.04
N ARG A 62 -1.93 10.81 -10.98
CA ARG A 62 -2.26 9.50 -11.56
C ARG A 62 -1.04 8.74 -12.08
N ASN A 63 -0.06 9.43 -12.66
CA ASN A 63 1.17 8.80 -13.14
C ASN A 63 2.03 8.27 -11.97
N THR A 64 2.02 8.96 -10.82
CA THR A 64 2.65 8.49 -9.59
C THR A 64 1.94 7.25 -9.07
N LEU A 65 0.60 7.27 -8.99
CA LEU A 65 -0.18 6.09 -8.62
C LEU A 65 0.16 4.90 -9.52
N ARG A 66 0.11 5.08 -10.84
CA ARG A 66 0.43 4.02 -11.82
C ARG A 66 1.83 3.44 -11.62
N LYS A 67 2.84 4.29 -11.39
CA LYS A 67 4.21 3.84 -11.09
C LYS A 67 4.25 3.03 -9.79
N ARG A 68 3.61 3.50 -8.72
CA ARG A 68 3.54 2.80 -7.42
C ARG A 68 2.83 1.46 -7.54
N LEU A 69 1.69 1.40 -8.22
CA LEU A 69 0.95 0.15 -8.47
C LEU A 69 1.83 -0.89 -9.18
N ARG A 70 2.61 -0.49 -10.19
CA ARG A 70 3.54 -1.41 -10.86
C ARG A 70 4.65 -1.89 -9.94
N LEU A 71 5.30 -0.98 -9.21
CA LEU A 71 6.37 -1.31 -8.28
C LEU A 71 5.93 -2.28 -7.18
N LEU A 72 4.65 -2.21 -6.78
CA LEU A 72 4.06 -3.05 -5.75
C LEU A 72 3.33 -4.27 -6.33
N GLY A 73 3.39 -4.53 -7.64
CA GLY A 73 2.75 -5.68 -8.27
C GLY A 73 1.21 -5.63 -8.24
N LEU A 74 0.63 -4.43 -8.15
CA LEU A 74 -0.81 -4.15 -8.13
C LEU A 74 -1.34 -3.66 -9.48
N ALA A 75 -0.47 -3.48 -10.48
CA ALA A 75 -0.84 -2.91 -11.79
C ALA A 75 -1.65 -3.87 -12.68
N GLU A 76 -1.71 -5.16 -12.34
CA GLU A 76 -2.48 -6.16 -13.07
C GLU A 76 -3.51 -6.77 -12.13
N SER A 77 -4.72 -6.23 -12.21
CA SER A 77 -5.87 -6.82 -11.57
C SER A 77 -6.20 -8.17 -12.21
N ARG A 78 -5.61 -9.25 -11.70
CA ARG A 78 -6.27 -10.56 -11.56
C ARG A 78 -7.40 -10.52 -10.51
N LEU A 79 -7.53 -9.41 -9.77
CA LEU A 79 -8.60 -9.17 -8.79
C LEU A 79 -9.98 -8.90 -9.42
N ALA A 80 -10.04 -8.54 -10.70
CA ALA A 80 -11.28 -8.43 -11.46
C ALA A 80 -11.82 -9.81 -11.93
N SER A 81 -11.01 -10.87 -11.86
CA SER A 81 -11.38 -12.22 -12.28
C SER A 81 -11.86 -13.10 -11.13
N ALA A 82 -11.41 -12.84 -9.89
CA ALA A 82 -11.73 -13.67 -8.73
C ALA A 82 -13.05 -13.30 -8.01
N ARG A 83 -13.76 -12.27 -8.47
CA ARG A 83 -15.06 -11.83 -7.93
C ARG A 83 -16.23 -12.01 -8.91
N ARG A 84 -16.00 -12.71 -10.03
CA ARG A 84 -17.01 -13.04 -11.06
C ARG A 84 -17.09 -14.56 -11.35
N ALA A 85 -16.73 -15.39 -10.37
CA ALA A 85 -16.95 -16.83 -10.39
C ALA A 85 -17.83 -17.22 -9.20
#